data_AF-A0A1M7Q865-F1
#
_entry.id   AF-A0A1M7Q865-F1
#
_cell.length_a   1.000
_cell.length_b   1.000
_cell.length_c   1.000
_cell.angle_alpha   90.00
_cell.angle_beta   90.00
_cell.angle_gamma   90.00
#
_symmetry.space_group_name_H-M   'P 1'
#
loop_
_entity.id
_entity.type
_entity.pdbx_description
1 polymer ?
#
loop_
_entity_poly.entity_id
_entity_poly.type
_entity_poly.pdbx_seq_one_letter_code
_entity_poly.pdbx_strand_id
1 'polypeptide(L)' 'MKTLIALCAMAAALSGCALPPVQAWEKGHLARPDMLIQGDALGTRFNEHIYASKEAASGGSGVGGGGCGCN' A
#
# COMPACT_ATOMS: atom_id res chain seq x y z
N MET A 1 -8.18 21.05 32.60
CA MET A 1 -8.11 19.64 32.13
C MET A 1 -8.39 19.50 30.63
N LYS A 2 -9.54 19.97 30.12
CA LYS A 2 -9.89 19.91 28.69
C LYS A 2 -8.86 20.58 27.75
N THR A 3 -8.31 21.72 28.17
CA THR A 3 -7.26 22.44 27.43
C THR A 3 -5.94 21.67 27.33
N LEU A 4 -5.55 20.96 28.40
CA LEU A 4 -4.35 20.10 28.39
C LEU A 4 -4.51 18.91 27.45
N ILE A 5 -5.69 18.28 27.45
CA ILE A 5 -5.99 17.16 26.55
C ILE A 5 -5.95 17.62 25.08
N ALA A 6 -6.53 18.78 24.77
CA ALA A 6 -6.50 19.35 23.42
C ALA A 6 -5.07 19.67 22.96
N LEU A 7 -4.24 20.21 23.86
CA LEU A 7 -2.84 20.54 23.56
C LEU A 7 -2.01 19.27 23.29
N CYS A 8 -2.19 18.21 24.09
CA CYS A 8 -1.53 16.92 23.87
C CYS A 8 -1.97 16.27 22.54
N ALA A 9 -3.26 16.33 22.21
CA ALA A 9 -3.77 15.79 20.94
C ALA A 9 -3.18 16.52 19.73
N MET A 10 -3.07 17.85 19.81
CA MET A 10 -2.46 18.67 18.76
C MET A 10 -0.98 18.32 18.56
N ALA A 11 -0.22 18.17 19.65
CA ALA A 11 1.20 17.81 19.59
C ALA A 11 1.41 16.41 18.98
N ALA A 12 0.54 15.44 19.30
CA ALA A 12 0.60 14.10 18.72
C ALA A 12 0.35 14.12 17.19
N ALA A 13 -0.60 14.92 16.71
CA ALA A 13 -0.92 15.04 15.29
C ALA A 13 0.22 15.67 14.45
N LEU A 14 1.07 16.50 15.05
CA LEU A 14 2.18 17.18 14.37
C LEU A 14 3.51 16.40 14.40
N SER A 15 3.57 15.27 15.11
CA SER A 15 4.81 14.51 15.32
C SER A 15 5.42 13.90 14.05
N GLY A 16 4.64 13.74 12.98
CA GLY A 16 5.11 13.17 11.71
C GLY A 16 6.02 14.10 10.89
N CYS A 17 5.97 15.43 11.11
CA CYS A 17 6.71 16.39 10.29
C CYS A 17 8.18 16.58 10.71
N ALA A 18 8.57 16.05 11.87
CA ALA A 18 9.94 16.18 12.42
C ALA A 18 10.79 14.92 12.19
N LEU A 19 10.30 13.95 11.41
CA LEU A 19 11.04 12.73 11.13
C LEU A 19 12.26 13.04 10.26
N PRO A 20 13.46 12.53 10.60
CA PRO A 20 14.63 12.69 9.76
C PRO A 20 14.38 12.06 8.38
N PRO A 21 14.88 12.69 7.30
CA PRO A 21 14.72 12.13 5.97
C PRO A 21 15.43 10.77 5.87
N VAL A 22 14.70 9.76 5.39
CA VAL A 22 15.23 8.41 5.14
C VAL A 22 16.32 8.51 4.07
N GLN A 23 17.49 8.00 4.39
CA GLN A 23 18.64 8.05 3.49
C GLN A 23 18.46 7.09 2.31
N ALA A 24 19.10 7.39 1.18
CA ALA A 24 18.91 6.64 -0.05
C ALA A 24 19.20 5.13 0.10
N TRP A 25 20.18 4.77 0.93
CA TRP A 25 20.59 3.39 1.22
C TRP A 25 19.69 2.67 2.22
N GLU A 26 18.94 3.38 3.07
CA GLU A 26 18.00 2.79 4.03
C GLU A 26 16.75 2.21 3.34
N LYS A 27 16.44 2.70 2.13
CA LYS A 27 15.35 2.18 1.29
C LYS A 27 15.51 0.70 0.95
N GLY A 28 16.73 0.17 0.92
CA GLY A 28 16.97 -1.26 0.68
C GLY A 28 16.31 -2.17 1.72
N HIS A 29 16.17 -1.70 2.97
CA HIS A 29 15.51 -2.45 4.02
C HIS A 29 13.98 -2.52 3.82
N LEU A 30 13.39 -1.47 3.24
CA LEU A 30 11.95 -1.35 2.99
C LEU A 30 11.52 -1.92 1.63
N ALA A 31 12.47 -2.20 0.74
CA ALA A 31 12.23 -2.66 -0.63
C ALA A 31 12.63 -4.13 -0.84
N ARG A 32 12.55 -4.96 0.21
CA ARG A 32 12.87 -6.38 0.07
C ARG A 32 11.83 -7.09 -0.81
N PRO A 33 12.23 -8.03 -1.69
CA PRO A 33 11.31 -8.72 -2.59
C PRO A 33 10.15 -9.44 -1.90
N ASP A 34 10.35 -9.91 -0.66
CA ASP A 34 9.37 -10.61 0.16
C ASP A 34 8.31 -9.68 0.79
N MET A 35 8.54 -8.37 0.79
CA MET A 35 7.56 -7.36 1.25
C MET A 35 6.67 -6.84 0.12
N LEU A 36 6.88 -7.31 -1.12
CA LEU A 36 6.06 -6.92 -2.26
C LEU A 36 4.67 -7.56 -2.17
N ILE A 37 3.63 -6.75 -2.37
CA ILE A 37 2.21 -7.19 -2.38
C ILE A 37 1.97 -8.32 -3.39
N GLN A 38 2.72 -8.32 -4.50
CA GLN A 38 2.70 -9.34 -5.55
C GLN A 38 4.13 -9.80 -5.89
N GLY A 39 4.92 -10.13 -4.85
CA GLY A 39 6.30 -10.60 -5.02
C GLY A 39 6.43 -11.96 -5.72
N ASP A 40 5.42 -12.82 -5.54
CA ASP A 40 5.31 -14.10 -6.26
C ASP A 40 4.33 -13.96 -7.44
N ALA A 41 4.88 -13.99 -8.65
CA ALA A 41 4.11 -13.90 -9.88
C ALA A 41 3.16 -15.09 -10.05
N LEU A 42 3.54 -16.30 -9.62
CA LEU A 42 2.71 -17.49 -9.81
C LEU A 42 1.51 -17.47 -8.87
N GLY A 43 1.74 -17.26 -7.57
CA GLY A 43 0.68 -17.11 -6.58
C GLY A 43 -0.27 -15.97 -6.90
N THR A 44 0.26 -14.85 -7.42
CA THR A 44 -0.57 -13.73 -7.90
C THR A 44 -1.50 -14.19 -9.02
N ARG A 45 -0.99 -14.85 -10.06
CA ARG A 45 -1.82 -15.34 -11.19
C ARG A 45 -2.85 -16.37 -10.76
N PHE A 46 -2.50 -17.23 -9.81
CA PHE A 46 -3.42 -18.22 -9.28
C PHE A 46 -4.58 -17.58 -8.51
N ASN A 47 -4.28 -16.61 -7.64
CA ASN A 47 -5.31 -15.86 -6.91
C ASN A 47 -6.22 -15.07 -7.87
N GLU A 48 -5.66 -14.43 -8.89
CA GLU A 48 -6.44 -13.74 -9.92
C GLU A 48 -7.42 -14.69 -10.62
N HIS A 49 -6.95 -15.87 -11.00
CA HIS A 49 -7.79 -16.86 -11.68
C HIS A 49 -8.97 -17.29 -10.81
N ILE A 50 -8.73 -17.53 -9.51
CA ILE A 50 -9.78 -17.86 -8.55
C ILE A 50 -10.78 -16.71 -8.41
N TYR A 51 -10.27 -15.47 -8.25
CA TYR A 51 -11.11 -14.30 -8.04
C TYR A 51 -12.00 -14.01 -9.25
N ALA A 52 -11.42 -14.01 -10.45
CA ALA A 52 -12.17 -13.83 -11.70
C ALA A 52 -13.26 -14.90 -11.88
N SER A 53 -12.94 -16.16 -11.54
CA SER A 53 -13.89 -17.26 -11.66
C SER A 53 -15.04 -17.18 -10.66
N LYS A 54 -14.78 -16.69 -9.44
CA LYS A 54 -15.80 -16.55 -8.39
C LYS A 54 -16.71 -15.35 -8.62
N GLU A 55 -16.13 -14.23 -9.03
CA GLU A 55 -16.84 -12.95 -9.13
C GLU A 55 -17.42 -12.68 -10.53
N ALA A 56 -17.26 -13.63 -11.47
CA ALA A 56 -17.57 -13.43 -12.89
C ALA A 56 -16.98 -12.12 -13.45
N ALA A 57 -15.82 -11.72 -12.93
CA ALA A 57 -15.17 -10.46 -13.22
C ALA A 57 -14.12 -10.66 -14.33
N SER A 58 -14.21 -9.86 -15.39
CA SER A 58 -13.20 -9.75 -16.45
C SER A 58 -12.46 -8.42 -16.28
N GLY A 59 -11.13 -8.42 -16.18
CA GLY A 59 -10.38 -7.18 -15.96
C GLY A 59 -9.02 -7.31 -15.28
N GLY A 60 -8.82 -8.33 -14.45
CA GLY A 60 -7.65 -8.47 -13.57
C GLY A 60 -7.67 -7.46 -12.39
N SER A 61 -6.89 -7.72 -11.34
CA SER A 61 -6.83 -6.90 -10.12
C SER A 61 -5.94 -5.66 -10.16
N GLY A 62 -5.26 -5.42 -11.28
CA GLY A 62 -4.38 -4.27 -11.41
C GLY A 62 -5.16 -2.96 -11.57
N VAL A 63 -4.70 -1.89 -10.92
CA VAL A 63 -5.07 -0.53 -11.33
C VAL A 63 -4.46 -0.26 -12.69
N GLY A 64 -5.22 -0.50 -13.75
CA GLY A 64 -4.86 -0.05 -15.09
C GLY A 64 -4.59 1.45 -15.04
N GLY A 65 -3.37 1.85 -15.40
CA GLY A 65 -3.14 3.20 -15.88
C GLY A 65 -4.17 3.47 -16.98
N GLY A 66 -4.96 4.53 -16.81
CA GLY A 66 -6.28 4.69 -17.43
C GLY A 66 -6.40 4.24 -18.88
N GLY A 67 -7.40 3.41 -19.14
CA GLY A 67 -7.81 3.00 -20.48
C GLY A 67 -9.07 2.16 -20.41
N CYS A 68 -10.02 2.47 -21.30
CA CYS A 68 -11.37 1.91 -21.43
C CYS A 68 -11.44 0.38 -21.20
N GLY A 69 -11.64 -0.05 -19.95
CA GLY A 69 -12.48 -1.16 -19.48
C GLY A 69 -12.52 -2.51 -20.19
N CYS A 70 -11.66 -2.77 -21.16
CA CYS A 70 -11.58 -4.00 -21.92
C CYS A 70 -10.20 -4.60 -21.63
N ASN A 71 -10.16 -5.50 -20.66
CA ASN A 71 -9.17 -6.57 -20.65
C ASN A 71 -9.59 -7.60 -21.69
#